data_AF-A0AAU8N5X9-F1
#
_entry.id   AF-A0AAU8N5X9-F1
#
_cell.length_a   1.000
_cell.length_b   1.000
_cell.length_c   1.000
_cell.angle_alpha   90.00
_cell.angle_beta   90.00
_cell.angle_gamma   90.00
#
_symmetry.space_group_name_H-M   'P 1'
#
loop_
_entity.id
_entity.type
_entity.pdbx_description
1 polymer ?
#
loop_
_entity_poly.entity_id
_entity_poly.type
_entity_poly.pdbx_seq_one_letter_code
_entity_poly.pdbx_strand_id
1 'polypeptide(L)' 'MKSSTQLGAALGFLAGTTFGSGIAFLLRFEPVPLMLCVTLCGLTGMLTGLLTVTVRNRRSRLQER' A
#
# COMPACT_ATOMS: atom_id res chain seq x y z
N MET A 1 0.83 -4.23 -20.22
CA MET A 1 0.92 -4.73 -18.82
C MET A 1 1.55 -3.74 -17.80
N LYS A 2 1.82 -2.46 -18.15
CA LYS A 2 2.45 -1.47 -17.22
C LYS A 2 1.46 -0.78 -16.26
N SER A 3 0.20 -0.62 -16.69
CA SER A 3 -0.87 0.05 -15.94
C SER A 3 -1.23 -0.66 -14.63
N SER A 4 -1.35 -1.99 -14.64
CA SER A 4 -1.75 -2.78 -13.47
C SER A 4 -0.79 -2.67 -12.29
N THR A 5 0.51 -2.51 -12.56
CA THR A 5 1.53 -2.30 -11.52
C THR A 5 1.45 -0.89 -10.91
N GLN A 6 1.22 0.13 -11.74
CA GLN A 6 1.00 1.50 -11.26
C GLN A 6 -0.31 1.62 -10.48
N LEU A 7 -1.36 0.93 -10.92
CA LEU A 7 -2.64 0.82 -10.22
C LEU A 7 -2.46 0.15 -8.86
N GLY A 8 -1.73 -0.96 -8.79
CA GLY A 8 -1.43 -1.63 -7.51
C GLY A 8 -0.62 -0.76 -6.56
N ALA A 9 0.37 -0.03 -7.06
CA ALA A 9 1.14 0.92 -6.27
C ALA A 9 0.28 2.08 -5.74
N ALA A 10 -0.54 2.68 -6.61
CA ALA A 10 -1.42 3.81 -6.26
C ALA A 10 -2.54 3.38 -5.30
N LEU A 11 -3.19 2.24 -5.54
CA LEU A 11 -4.19 1.67 -4.63
C LEU A 11 -3.57 1.30 -3.28
N GLY A 12 -2.38 0.70 -3.28
CA GLY A 12 -1.64 0.36 -2.07
C GLY A 12 -1.26 1.60 -1.26
N PHE A 13 -0.78 2.66 -1.92
CA PHE A 13 -0.46 3.94 -1.29
C PHE A 13 -1.71 4.63 -0.71
N LEU A 14 -2.79 4.70 -1.48
CA LEU A 14 -4.06 5.30 -1.05
C LEU A 14 -4.68 4.54 0.13
N ALA A 15 -4.69 3.20 0.07
CA ALA A 15 -5.18 2.37 1.17
C ALA A 15 -4.29 2.50 2.41
N GLY A 16 -2.96 2.49 2.26
CA GLY A 16 -2.02 2.63 3.36
C GLY A 16 -2.13 3.98 4.08
N THR A 17 -2.27 5.07 3.32
CA THR A 17 -2.47 6.41 3.89
C THR A 17 -3.83 6.58 4.56
N THR A 18 -4.90 6.01 3.99
CA THR A 18 -6.25 6.00 4.59
C THR A 18 -6.29 5.18 5.88
N PHE A 19 -5.65 4.02 5.89
CA PHE A 19 -5.57 3.17 7.07
C PHE A 19 -4.70 3.82 8.16
N GLY A 20 -3.55 4.39 7.78
CA GLY A 20 -2.66 5.11 8.68
C GLY A 20 -3.33 6.33 9.33
N SER A 21 -4.12 7.09 8.58
CA SER A 21 -4.85 8.24 9.13
C SER A 21 -5.99 7.80 10.06
N GLY A 22 -6.69 6.71 9.72
CA GLY A 22 -7.71 6.10 10.59
C GLY A 22 -7.14 5.61 11.93
N ILE A 23 -6.02 4.88 11.90
CA ILE A 23 -5.34 4.44 13.15
C ILE A 23 -4.84 5.64 13.95
N ALA A 24 -4.24 6.62 13.29
CA ALA A 24 -3.71 7.80 13.98
C ALA A 24 -4.82 8.65 14.61
N PHE A 25 -6.00 8.69 13.97
CA PHE A 25 -7.20 9.30 14.54
C PHE A 25 -7.70 8.55 15.79
N LEU A 26 -7.78 7.21 15.73
CA LEU A 26 -8.21 6.39 16.88
C LEU A 26 -7.28 6.51 18.09
N LEU A 27 -5.97 6.65 17.84
CA LEU A 27 -4.96 6.78 18.88
C LEU A 27 -4.77 8.21 19.41
N ARG A 28 -5.53 9.20 18.89
CA ARG A 28 -5.41 10.63 19.22
C ARG A 28 -3.97 11.13 19.17
N PHE A 29 -3.21 10.72 18.15
CA PHE A 29 -1.83 11.18 17.99
C PHE A 29 -1.78 12.68 17.67
N GLU A 30 -0.84 13.38 18.31
CA GLU A 30 -0.44 14.75 17.98
C GLU A 30 0.02 14.85 16.50
N PRO A 31 0.00 16.04 15.89
CA PRO A 31 0.16 16.22 14.44
C PRO A 31 1.50 15.68 13.89
N VAL A 32 2.58 15.73 14.67
CA VAL A 32 3.91 15.24 14.27
C VAL A 32 3.96 13.70 14.19
N PRO A 33 3.60 12.93 15.25
CA PRO A 33 3.53 11.47 15.15
C PRO A 33 2.45 10.97 14.18
N LEU A 34 1.40 11.74 13.94
CA LEU A 34 0.36 11.43 12.95
C LEU A 34 0.91 11.45 11.52
N MET A 35 1.66 12.48 11.14
CA MET A 35 2.33 12.54 9.82
C MET A 35 3.30 11.36 9.62
N LEU A 36 4.06 10.99 10.65
CA LEU A 36 4.98 9.85 10.61
C LEU A 36 4.22 8.51 10.43
N CYS A 37 3.14 8.29 11.17
CA CYS A 37 2.31 7.09 10.99
C CYS A 37 1.73 7.00 9.58
N VAL A 38 1.15 8.08 9.07
CA VAL A 38 0.52 8.10 7.73
C VAL A 38 1.54 7.85 6.63
N THR A 39 2.73 8.46 6.71
CA THR A 39 3.78 8.29 5.70
C THR A 39 4.38 6.89 5.73
N LEU A 40 4.67 6.34 6.91
CA LEU A 40 5.15 4.96 7.05
C LEU A 40 4.09 3.96 6.58
N CYS A 41 2.84 4.13 6.99
CA CYS A 41 1.76 3.23 6.60
C CYS A 41 1.47 3.32 5.10
N GLY A 42 1.50 4.52 4.51
CA GLY A 42 1.40 4.74 3.06
C GLY A 42 2.51 4.05 2.25
N LEU A 43 3.77 4.16 2.70
CA LEU A 43 4.91 3.48 2.07
C LEU A 43 4.78 1.96 2.15
N THR A 44 4.41 1.43 3.32
CA THR A 44 4.19 -0.02 3.49
C THR A 44 3.02 -0.52 2.64
N GLY A 45 1.93 0.25 2.55
CA GLY A 45 0.78 -0.06 1.71
C GLY A 45 1.15 -0.08 0.22
N MET A 46 1.94 0.90 -0.24
CA MET A 46 2.45 0.95 -1.61
C MET A 46 3.31 -0.27 -1.95
N LEU A 47 4.25 -0.63 -1.07
CA LEU A 47 5.09 -1.83 -1.24
C LEU A 47 4.22 -3.09 -1.31
N THR A 48 3.22 -3.21 -0.44
CA THR A 48 2.33 -4.37 -0.39
C THR A 48 1.47 -4.48 -1.65
N GLY A 49 0.96 -3.36 -2.17
CA GLY A 49 0.24 -3.31 -3.44
C GLY A 49 1.10 -3.71 -4.64
N LEU A 50 2.35 -3.23 -4.68
CA LEU A 50 3.35 -3.63 -5.68
C LEU A 50 3.71 -5.11 -5.60
N LEU A 51 3.92 -5.62 -4.40
CA LEU A 51 4.20 -7.05 -4.15
C LEU A 51 3.02 -7.91 -4.57
N THR A 52 1.79 -7.49 -4.27
CA THR A 52 0.57 -8.23 -4.65
C THR A 52 0.45 -8.35 -6.17
N VAL A 53 0.68 -7.26 -6.91
CA VAL A 53 0.68 -7.31 -8.38
C VAL A 53 1.84 -8.16 -8.91
N THR A 54 3.03 -8.02 -8.34
CA THR A 54 4.21 -8.80 -8.74
C THR A 54 4.00 -10.30 -8.48
N VAL A 55 3.46 -10.68 -7.32
CA VAL A 55 3.12 -12.06 -6.94
C VAL A 55 2.04 -12.61 -7.85
N ARG A 56 0.98 -11.83 -8.12
CA ARG A 56 -0.09 -12.24 -9.04
C ARG A 56 0.44 -12.47 -10.45
N ASN A 57 1.36 -11.63 -10.91
CA ASN A 57 1.98 -11.74 -12.23
C ASN A 57 2.99 -12.90 -12.32
N ARG A 58 3.62 -13.30 -11.20
CA ARG A 58 4.43 -14.54 -11.12
C ARG A 58 3.55 -15.78 -11.09
N ARG A 59 2.45 -15.75 -10.33
CA ARG A 59 1.48 -16.86 -10.24
C ARG A 59 0.87 -17.19 -11.59
N SER A 60 0.49 -16.19 -12.40
CA SER A 60 -0.04 -16.43 -13.74
C SER A 60 0.98 -17.09 -14.68
N ARG A 61 2.28 -16.78 -14.58
CA ARG A 61 3.33 -17.48 -15.35
C ARG A 61 3.59 -18.92 -14.88
N LEU A 62 3.33 -19.23 -13.61
CA LEU A 62 3.45 -20.58 -13.07
C LEU A 62 2.24 -21.45 -13.41
N GLN A 63 1.09 -20.84 -13.73
CA GLN A 63 -0.12 -21.56 -14.13
C GLN A 63 -0.14 -21.95 -15.63
N GLU A 64 0.75 -21.38 -16.44
CA GLU A 64 0.95 -21.71 -17.86
C GLU A 64 2.04 -22.77 -18.12
N ARG A 65 2.62 -23.39 -17.08
CA ARG A 65 3.54 -24.53 -17.21
C ARG A 65 2.93 -25.80 -16.65
#